data_AF-A0A9X4I3J5-F1
#
_entry.id   AF-A0A9X4I3J5-F1
#
_cell.length_a   1.000
_cell.length_b   1.000
_cell.length_c   1.000
_cell.angle_alpha   90.00
_cell.angle_beta   90.00
_cell.angle_gamma   90.00
#
_symmetry.space_group_name_H-M   'P 1'
#
loop_
_entity.id
_entity.type
_entity.pdbx_description
1 polymer ?
#
loop_
_entity_poly.entity_id
_entity_poly.type
_entity_poly.pdbx_seq_one_letter_code
_entity_poly.pdbx_strand_id
1 'polypeptide(L)'
;MTNFTSGFNTTNLKVLRGLINSALANLHPEISIEAGKITYDPQGTCTIKVEATVKGAKTKVQTELEQAANLYGYDMSQTKPHTSLGPCKLVGFNSRARKSPWIVECPKGRYKLEGDVVERMWGQSKQ
;
A
#
# COMPACT_ATOMS: atom_id res chain seq x y z
N MET A 1 -9.42 7.40 33.34
CA MET A 1 -10.58 7.37 32.42
C MET A 1 -10.66 8.72 31.71
N THR A 2 -10.59 8.76 30.38
CA THR A 2 -10.81 9.98 29.61
C THR A 2 -12.30 10.27 29.56
N ASN A 3 -12.72 11.33 30.24
CA ASN A 3 -14.11 11.75 30.29
C ASN A 3 -14.53 12.45 28.99
N PHE A 4 -15.66 12.05 28.41
CA PHE A 4 -16.28 12.69 27.23
C PHE A 4 -17.20 13.87 27.61
N THR A 5 -17.27 14.23 28.89
CA THR A 5 -18.26 15.16 29.46
C THR A 5 -18.10 16.63 29.05
N SER A 6 -16.98 17.02 28.43
CA SER A 6 -16.71 18.38 27.95
C SER A 6 -16.64 18.49 26.41
N GLY A 7 -17.07 17.46 25.68
CA GLY A 7 -17.05 17.41 24.22
C GLY A 7 -15.88 16.62 23.63
N PHE A 8 -15.79 16.58 22.31
CA PHE A 8 -14.74 15.85 21.60
C PHE A 8 -13.46 16.68 21.47
N ASN A 9 -12.32 16.01 21.70
CA ASN A 9 -11.00 16.59 21.50
C ASN A 9 -10.04 15.54 20.92
N THR A 10 -8.89 15.97 20.44
CA THR A 10 -7.93 15.08 19.78
C THR A 10 -7.44 13.94 20.70
N THR A 11 -7.37 14.15 22.01
CA THR A 11 -6.92 13.15 22.98
C THR A 11 -7.99 12.07 23.21
N ASN A 12 -9.24 12.45 23.50
CA ASN A 12 -10.30 11.46 23.73
C ASN A 12 -10.68 10.70 22.46
N LEU A 13 -10.58 11.33 21.28
CA LEU A 13 -10.81 10.67 20.00
C LEU A 13 -9.72 9.65 19.64
N LYS A 14 -8.45 9.88 20.04
CA LYS A 14 -7.40 8.86 19.90
C LYS A 14 -7.71 7.63 20.74
N VAL A 15 -8.19 7.82 21.97
CA VAL A 15 -8.61 6.72 22.85
C VAL A 15 -9.81 5.98 22.23
N LEU A 16 -10.83 6.71 21.78
CA LEU A 16 -12.00 6.12 21.10
C LEU A 16 -11.59 5.31 19.86
N ARG A 17 -10.69 5.85 19.03
CA ARG A 17 -10.15 5.13 17.87
C ARG A 17 -9.46 3.83 18.26
N GLY A 18 -8.65 3.87 19.32
CA GLY A 18 -7.99 2.69 19.88
C GLY A 18 -9.00 1.64 20.35
N LEU A 19 -10.02 2.05 21.10
CA LEU A 19 -11.08 1.16 21.58
C LEU A 19 -11.86 0.51 20.42
N ILE A 20 -12.22 1.29 19.40
CA ILE A 20 -12.91 0.77 18.21
C ILE A 20 -12.01 -0.20 17.46
N ASN A 21 -10.74 0.15 17.23
CA ASN A 21 -9.80 -0.75 16.57
C ASN A 21 -9.60 -2.05 17.34
N SER A 22 -9.52 -1.98 18.67
CA SER A 22 -9.42 -3.18 19.52
C SER A 22 -10.70 -4.03 19.46
N ALA A 23 -11.88 -3.42 19.38
CA ALA A 23 -13.14 -4.15 19.24
C ALA A 23 -13.33 -4.77 17.86
N LEU A 24 -12.81 -4.11 16.81
CA LEU A 24 -12.83 -4.59 15.42
C LEU A 24 -11.67 -5.53 15.11
N ALA A 25 -10.66 -5.60 15.97
CA ALA A 25 -9.53 -6.48 15.81
C ALA A 25 -10.02 -7.93 15.77
N ASN A 26 -9.60 -8.66 14.74
CA ASN A 26 -9.97 -10.06 14.52
C ASN A 26 -11.48 -10.31 14.34
N LEU A 27 -12.28 -9.29 13.99
CA LEU A 27 -13.71 -9.47 13.72
C LEU A 27 -13.97 -10.54 12.65
N HIS A 28 -13.06 -10.66 11.68
CA HIS A 28 -13.10 -11.71 10.67
C HIS A 28 -11.67 -12.08 10.23
N PRO A 29 -11.37 -13.37 9.98
CA PRO A 29 -10.02 -13.82 9.65
C PRO A 29 -9.52 -13.21 8.33
N GLU A 30 -10.39 -13.04 7.34
CA GLU A 30 -10.03 -12.67 5.97
C GLU A 30 -10.09 -11.17 5.66
N ILE A 31 -10.53 -10.33 6.60
CA ILE A 31 -10.58 -8.87 6.40
C ILE A 31 -9.88 -8.17 7.57
N SER A 32 -9.14 -7.11 7.27
CA SER A 32 -8.63 -6.15 8.23
C SER A 32 -9.60 -4.97 8.28
N ILE A 33 -10.11 -4.63 9.45
CA ILE A 33 -11.03 -3.51 9.64
C ILE A 33 -10.37 -2.51 10.58
N GLU A 34 -10.29 -1.26 10.15
CA GLU A 34 -9.68 -0.19 10.92
C GLU A 34 -10.56 1.06 10.91
N ALA A 35 -10.68 1.69 12.07
CA ALA A 35 -11.17 3.06 12.17
C ALA A 35 -10.12 4.01 11.57
N GLY A 36 -10.54 4.76 10.56
CA GLY A 36 -9.79 5.78 9.85
C GLY A 36 -9.91 7.16 10.50
N LYS A 37 -10.02 8.20 9.66
CA LYS A 37 -10.14 9.60 10.11
C LYS A 37 -11.40 9.78 10.94
N ILE A 38 -11.26 10.45 12.08
CA ILE A 38 -12.37 10.90 12.91
C ILE A 38 -12.54 12.40 12.71
N THR A 39 -13.74 12.81 12.28
CA THR A 39 -14.15 14.22 12.27
C THR A 39 -15.09 14.45 13.43
N TYR A 40 -15.05 15.62 14.04
CA TYR A 40 -15.94 15.97 15.15
C TYR A 40 -16.38 17.41 15.00
N ASP A 41 -17.59 17.69 15.46
CA ASP A 41 -18.11 19.04 15.57
C ASP A 41 -17.98 19.56 17.02
N PRO A 42 -18.03 20.87 17.23
CA PRO A 42 -18.10 21.46 18.56
C PRO A 42 -19.41 21.18 19.29
N GLN A 43 -20.44 20.69 18.59
CA GLN A 43 -21.80 20.47 19.10
C GLN A 43 -21.98 19.08 19.73
N GLY A 44 -20.92 18.24 19.73
CA GLY A 44 -20.90 16.96 20.41
C GLY A 44 -21.16 15.75 19.52
N THR A 45 -21.01 15.87 18.20
CA THR A 45 -21.04 14.74 17.25
C THR A 45 -19.63 14.40 16.77
N CYS A 46 -19.32 13.10 16.66
CA CYS A 46 -18.15 12.63 15.93
C CYS A 46 -18.55 11.64 14.84
N THR A 47 -17.88 11.70 13.70
CA THR A 47 -18.03 10.77 12.58
C THR A 47 -16.72 10.03 12.41
N ILE A 48 -16.79 8.70 12.35
CA ILE A 48 -15.64 7.82 12.24
C ILE A 48 -15.75 7.07 10.92
N LYS A 49 -14.79 7.28 10.02
CA LYS A 49 -14.69 6.45 8.82
C LYS A 49 -14.17 5.07 9.24
N VAL A 50 -14.84 3.98 8.85
CA VAL A 50 -14.32 2.62 9.02
C VAL A 50 -13.94 2.09 7.64
N GLU A 51 -12.73 1.54 7.52
CA GLU A 51 -12.22 0.95 6.29
C GLU A 51 -12.00 -0.55 6.50
N ALA A 52 -12.47 -1.35 5.56
CA ALA A 52 -12.26 -2.80 5.54
C ALA A 52 -11.44 -3.18 4.30
N THR A 53 -10.42 -4.01 4.50
CA THR A 53 -9.51 -4.49 3.46
C THR A 53 -9.43 -6.00 3.53
N VAL A 54 -9.63 -6.70 2.41
CA VAL A 54 -9.42 -8.15 2.35
C VAL A 54 -7.93 -8.47 2.54
N LYS A 55 -7.60 -9.32 3.52
CA LYS A 55 -6.23 -9.75 3.78
C LYS A 55 -5.72 -10.58 2.61
N GLY A 56 -4.55 -10.22 2.10
CA GLY A 56 -3.98 -10.85 0.90
C GLY A 56 -4.60 -10.38 -0.41
N ALA A 57 -5.61 -9.50 -0.40
CA ALA A 57 -6.06 -8.87 -1.63
C ALA A 57 -4.95 -7.99 -2.19
N LYS A 58 -4.75 -8.14 -3.50
CA LYS A 58 -3.74 -7.37 -4.22
C LYS A 58 -4.13 -5.91 -4.19
N THR A 59 -3.19 -5.07 -3.74
CA THR A 59 -3.35 -3.62 -3.85
C THR A 59 -3.47 -3.26 -5.33
N LYS A 60 -4.13 -2.13 -5.64
CA LYS A 60 -4.22 -1.63 -7.01
C LYS A 60 -2.85 -1.57 -7.71
N VAL A 61 -1.81 -1.16 -6.99
CA VAL A 61 -0.43 -1.09 -7.50
C VAL A 61 0.12 -2.48 -7.85
N GLN A 62 -0.15 -3.49 -7.01
CA GLN A 62 0.25 -4.87 -7.29
C GLN A 62 -0.51 -5.43 -8.49
N THR A 63 -1.83 -5.19 -8.57
CA THR A 63 -2.64 -5.62 -9.73
C THR A 63 -2.16 -4.97 -11.03
N GLU A 64 -1.87 -3.67 -11.00
CA GLU A 64 -1.34 -2.94 -12.17
C GLU A 64 0.05 -3.44 -12.57
N LEU A 65 0.93 -3.71 -11.60
CA LEU A 65 2.24 -4.29 -11.85
C LEU A 65 2.12 -5.67 -12.49
N GLU A 66 1.27 -6.54 -11.96
CA GLU A 66 1.10 -7.90 -12.49
C GLU A 66 0.54 -7.90 -13.90
N GLN A 67 -0.47 -7.08 -14.17
CA GLN A 67 -1.03 -6.93 -15.52
C GLN A 67 0.02 -6.45 -16.51
N ALA A 68 0.82 -5.44 -16.13
CA ALA A 68 1.90 -4.95 -16.97
C ALA A 68 2.99 -6.01 -17.16
N ALA A 69 3.48 -6.63 -16.09
CA ALA A 69 4.51 -7.66 -16.18
C ALA A 69 4.08 -8.83 -17.07
N ASN A 70 2.82 -9.27 -16.97
CA ASN A 70 2.28 -10.29 -17.87
C ASN A 70 2.25 -9.83 -19.33
N LEU A 71 1.85 -8.58 -19.59
CA LEU A 71 1.82 -8.00 -20.93
C LEU A 71 3.22 -7.93 -21.58
N TYR A 72 4.23 -7.58 -20.78
CA TYR A 72 5.61 -7.43 -21.25
C TYR A 72 6.46 -8.70 -21.09
N GLY A 73 5.90 -9.79 -20.52
CA GLY A 73 6.62 -11.05 -20.30
C GLY A 73 7.74 -10.93 -19.26
N TYR A 74 7.51 -10.19 -18.17
CA TYR A 74 8.50 -9.95 -17.12
C TYR A 74 8.28 -10.87 -15.91
N ASP A 75 9.36 -11.47 -15.40
CA ASP A 75 9.30 -12.31 -14.21
C ASP A 75 9.46 -11.48 -12.93
N MET A 76 8.33 -11.14 -12.29
CA MET A 76 8.31 -10.36 -11.04
C MET A 76 8.83 -11.12 -9.81
N SER A 77 8.96 -12.45 -9.87
CA SER A 77 9.47 -13.23 -8.74
C SER A 77 10.97 -13.03 -8.53
N GLN A 78 11.67 -12.53 -9.54
CA GLN A 78 13.11 -12.42 -9.55
C GLN A 78 13.60 -11.12 -8.92
N THR A 79 14.59 -11.27 -8.02
CA THR A 79 15.44 -10.15 -7.59
C THR A 79 16.66 -10.11 -8.49
N LYS A 80 16.95 -8.95 -9.09
CA LYS A 80 18.04 -8.77 -10.07
C LYS A 80 19.07 -7.77 -9.56
N PRO A 81 20.37 -8.05 -9.72
CA PRO A 81 21.41 -7.10 -9.35
C PRO A 81 21.42 -5.92 -10.33
N HIS A 82 21.21 -4.71 -9.84
CA HIS A 82 21.41 -3.48 -10.58
C HIS A 82 22.79 -2.89 -10.27
N THR A 83 23.57 -2.57 -11.31
CA THR A 83 24.99 -2.18 -11.21
C THR A 83 25.27 -1.11 -10.16
N SER A 84 24.43 -0.08 -10.08
CA SER A 84 24.62 1.04 -9.12
C SER A 84 23.73 0.99 -7.87
N LEU A 85 22.69 0.14 -7.86
CA LEU A 85 21.64 0.16 -6.84
C LEU A 85 21.59 -1.10 -5.98
N GLY A 86 22.33 -2.14 -6.34
CA GLY A 86 22.31 -3.43 -5.66
C GLY A 86 21.14 -4.32 -6.09
N PRO A 87 20.78 -5.36 -5.30
CA PRO A 87 19.70 -6.28 -5.65
C PRO A 87 18.34 -5.58 -5.59
N CYS A 88 17.67 -5.47 -6.73
CA CYS A 88 16.40 -4.80 -6.88
C CYS A 88 15.28 -5.80 -7.23
N LYS A 89 14.04 -5.47 -6.88
CA LYS A 89 12.83 -6.20 -7.26
C LYS A 89 11.80 -5.25 -7.87
N LEU A 90 10.99 -5.74 -8.81
CA LEU A 90 9.85 -4.98 -9.34
C LEU A 90 8.75 -4.88 -8.26
N VAL A 91 8.26 -3.67 -7.98
CA VAL A 91 7.26 -3.42 -6.93
C VAL A 91 6.09 -2.53 -7.36
N GLY A 92 6.14 -1.96 -8.56
CA GLY A 92 5.03 -1.18 -9.06
C GLY A 92 5.16 -0.81 -10.54
N PHE A 93 4.03 -0.41 -11.12
CA PHE A 93 3.95 0.10 -12.47
C PHE A 93 3.05 1.34 -12.48
N ASN A 94 3.46 2.39 -13.18
CA ASN A 94 2.69 3.61 -13.35
C ASN A 94 2.53 3.93 -14.84
N SER A 95 1.39 3.54 -15.40
CA SER A 95 1.05 3.74 -16.81
C SER A 95 1.06 5.22 -17.26
N ARG A 96 0.95 6.17 -16.33
CA ARG A 96 1.01 7.61 -16.65
C ARG A 96 2.44 8.11 -16.81
N ALA A 97 3.43 7.41 -16.26
CA ALA A 97 4.84 7.79 -16.34
C ALA A 97 5.48 7.25 -17.63
N ARG A 98 5.29 7.98 -18.74
CA ARG A 98 5.66 7.52 -20.10
C ARG A 98 7.12 7.05 -20.27
N LYS A 99 8.10 7.75 -19.67
CA LYS A 99 9.53 7.41 -19.83
C LYS A 99 9.99 6.28 -18.91
N SER A 100 9.59 6.35 -17.64
CA SER A 100 10.04 5.42 -16.60
C SER A 100 8.85 4.88 -15.81
N PRO A 101 8.04 3.99 -16.42
CA PRO A 101 6.80 3.53 -15.82
C PRO A 101 7.02 2.49 -14.72
N TRP A 102 8.17 1.82 -14.69
CA TRP A 102 8.45 0.73 -13.76
C TRP A 102 9.04 1.25 -12.46
N ILE A 103 8.61 0.69 -11.34
CA ILE A 103 9.11 1.02 -10.01
C ILE A 103 9.79 -0.21 -9.44
N VAL A 104 11.06 -0.05 -9.05
CA VAL A 104 11.85 -1.06 -8.36
C VAL A 104 12.12 -0.66 -6.91
N GLU A 105 12.21 -1.65 -6.04
CA GLU A 105 12.68 -1.49 -4.66
C GLU A 105 14.05 -2.16 -4.55
N CYS A 106 15.04 -1.38 -4.12
CA CYS A 106 16.41 -1.78 -3.89
C CYS A 106 16.79 -1.45 -2.43
N PRO A 107 17.95 -1.88 -1.90
CA PRO A 107 18.30 -1.68 -0.48
C PRO A 107 18.34 -0.21 -0.05
N LYS A 108 18.69 0.68 -0.99
CA LYS A 108 18.81 2.13 -0.75
C LYS A 108 17.50 2.91 -0.95
N GLY A 109 16.43 2.26 -1.43
CA GLY A 109 15.14 2.90 -1.65
C GLY A 109 14.42 2.45 -2.92
N ARG A 110 13.42 3.23 -3.31
CA ARG A 110 12.58 2.98 -4.49
C ARG A 110 12.97 3.88 -5.66
N TYR A 111 13.08 3.31 -6.84
CA TYR A 111 13.54 4.00 -8.05
C TYR A 111 12.60 3.72 -9.22
N LYS A 112 12.52 4.68 -10.14
CA LYS A 112 11.78 4.52 -11.40
C LYS A 112 12.76 4.15 -12.51
N LEU A 113 12.44 3.11 -13.28
CA LEU A 113 13.27 2.63 -14.38
C LEU A 113 12.53 2.71 -15.71
N GLU A 114 13.30 2.92 -16.77
CA GLU A 114 12.85 2.89 -18.16
C GLU A 114 12.58 1.45 -18.62
N GLY A 115 11.76 1.31 -19.66
CA GLY A 115 11.30 0.01 -20.14
C GLY A 115 12.44 -0.89 -20.63
N ASP A 116 13.43 -0.32 -21.31
CA ASP A 116 14.60 -1.02 -21.86
C ASP A 116 15.54 -1.57 -20.77
N VAL A 117 15.68 -0.85 -19.66
CA VAL A 117 16.46 -1.30 -18.50
C VAL A 117 15.75 -2.49 -17.86
N VAL A 118 14.43 -2.40 -17.71
CA VAL A 118 13.64 -3.48 -17.11
C VAL A 118 13.58 -4.70 -18.01
N GLU A 119 13.42 -4.54 -19.32
CA GLU A 119 13.43 -5.63 -20.29
C GLU A 119 14.74 -6.42 -20.24
N ARG A 120 15.89 -5.73 -20.21
CA ARG A 120 17.20 -6.38 -20.11
C ARG A 120 17.38 -7.18 -18.81
N MET A 121 16.75 -6.75 -17.73
CA MET A 121 16.95 -7.35 -16.41
C MET A 121 15.90 -8.42 -16.05
N TRP A 122 14.63 -8.17 -16.37
CA TRP A 122 13.47 -8.98 -15.99
C TRP A 122 12.71 -9.57 -17.17
N GLY A 123 13.06 -9.23 -18.41
CA GLY A 123 12.51 -9.89 -19.60
C GLY A 123 12.78 -11.39 -19.54
N GLN A 124 11.73 -12.19 -19.77
CA GLN A 124 11.93 -13.62 -19.97
C GLN A 124 12.78 -13.82 -21.22
N SER A 125 13.92 -14.50 -21.08
CA SER A 125 14.58 -15.11 -22.23
C SER A 125 13.55 -16.03 -22.87
N LYS A 126 13.06 -15.68 -24.07
CA LYS A 126 12.27 -16.64 -24.87
C LYS A 126 13.13 -17.89 -25.04
N GLN A 127 12.81 -18.96 -24.31
CA GLN A 127 13.24 -20.31 -24.66
C GLN A 127 12.40 -20.78 -25.84
#